data_AF-A0A7I3Z314-F1
#
_entry.id   AF-A0A7I3Z314-F1
#
_cell.length_a   1.000
_cell.length_b   1.000
_cell.length_c   1.000
_cell.angle_alpha   90.00
_cell.angle_beta   90.00
_cell.angle_gamma   90.00
#
_symmetry.space_group_name_H-M   'P 1'
#
loop_
_entity.id
_entity.type
_entity.pdbx_description
1 polymer ?
#
loop_
_entity_poly.entity_id
_entity_poly.type
_entity_poly.pdbx_seq_one_letter_code
_entity_poly.pdbx_strand_id
1 'polypeptide(L)'
;MISSIYILITSQPNIHRQQLLHCPSILLHFLSVVSSAPTCTLSTMNSMWITLSVLVMVGLVPSLTMAADEDPLQDFCVADTASSTTINGLPCKPAAQVVVGDFKSVLLKNPGTTYNYNAVNVTAANVFNFQGLNTFGISAVRIDFGVGGINPPHVHPRATEILYVLQGSLYVGFVSTSNTLFATILVKGDLFVFPRGLVHFQLNVGTGIAAAFAALSSQNPGVQQIAPALFGTDIDDRVLQKRFRINARTVNTIQAAFAP
;
A
#
# COMPACT_ATOMS: atom_id res chain seq x y z
N MET A 1 61.63 19.69 17.71
CA MET A 1 60.75 20.10 18.83
C MET A 1 59.35 19.64 18.51
N ILE A 2 58.83 18.71 19.33
CA ILE A 2 57.41 18.47 19.69
C ILE A 2 56.45 18.17 18.53
N SER A 3 55.66 17.09 18.44
CA SER A 3 55.40 15.80 19.11
C SER A 3 54.44 15.10 18.13
N SER A 4 54.66 13.86 17.67
CA SER A 4 54.19 12.58 18.24
C SER A 4 52.66 12.58 18.50
N ILE A 5 51.84 11.62 18.04
CA ILE A 5 51.78 10.20 18.47
C ILE A 5 50.87 9.42 17.46
N TYR A 6 51.40 8.51 16.63
CA TYR A 6 51.25 7.04 16.62
C TYR A 6 50.00 6.40 17.27
N ILE A 7 49.37 5.42 16.60
CA ILE A 7 49.24 4.02 17.07
C ILE A 7 48.75 3.11 15.91
N LEU A 8 49.48 2.01 15.73
CA LEU A 8 49.25 0.84 14.88
C LEU A 8 47.91 0.14 15.18
N ILE A 9 47.28 -0.49 14.18
CA ILE A 9 46.78 -1.87 14.30
C ILE A 9 47.03 -2.67 13.01
N THR A 10 47.59 -3.85 13.27
CA THR A 10 48.01 -5.05 12.55
C THR A 10 47.26 -5.58 11.32
N SER A 11 48.01 -6.42 10.59
CA SER A 11 47.75 -7.34 9.47
C SER A 11 46.45 -8.17 9.43
N GLN A 12 45.91 -8.29 8.20
CA GLN A 12 45.10 -9.32 7.48
C GLN A 12 44.89 -10.72 8.14
N PRO A 13 43.84 -11.54 7.79
CA PRO A 13 43.26 -11.68 6.43
C PRO A 13 41.73 -11.94 6.27
N ASN A 14 41.25 -11.68 5.05
CA ASN A 14 40.16 -12.32 4.28
C ASN A 14 38.89 -12.84 4.97
N ILE A 15 37.71 -12.34 4.52
CA ILE A 15 36.70 -13.08 3.73
C ILE A 15 35.52 -12.13 3.39
N HIS A 16 35.20 -12.07 2.09
CA HIS A 16 33.98 -11.63 1.38
C HIS A 16 32.80 -11.05 2.20
N ARG A 17 32.08 -9.99 1.83
CA ARG A 17 31.66 -9.50 0.51
C ARG A 17 31.03 -8.11 0.71
N GLN A 18 31.59 -7.05 0.11
CA GLN A 18 30.88 -5.77 -0.02
C GLN A 18 29.75 -5.93 -1.05
N GLN A 19 28.54 -5.51 -0.69
CA GLN A 19 27.46 -5.25 -1.64
C GLN A 19 27.82 -4.01 -2.45
N LEU A 20 28.55 -4.22 -3.55
CA LEU A 20 28.66 -3.26 -4.64
C LEU A 20 27.29 -3.15 -5.31
N LEU A 21 26.69 -1.96 -5.23
CA LEU A 21 25.60 -1.54 -6.10
C LEU A 21 25.99 -1.84 -7.55
N HIS A 22 25.39 -2.87 -8.13
CA HIS A 22 25.47 -3.14 -9.55
C HIS A 22 24.54 -2.14 -10.25
N CYS A 23 25.10 -0.99 -10.63
CA CYS A 23 24.61 -0.28 -11.80
C CYS A 23 24.85 -1.23 -12.99
N PRO A 24 23.83 -1.69 -13.73
CA PRO A 24 24.06 -2.65 -14.77
C PRO A 24 24.90 -1.98 -15.86
N SER A 25 26.09 -2.53 -16.10
CA SER A 25 27.08 -2.14 -17.10
C SER A 25 26.59 -2.24 -18.55
N ILE A 26 25.27 -2.25 -18.78
CA ILE A 26 24.65 -2.37 -20.09
C ILE A 26 24.91 -1.08 -20.90
N LEU A 27 24.95 0.10 -20.27
CA LEU A 27 25.13 1.35 -21.02
C LEU A 27 26.56 1.57 -21.56
N LEU A 28 27.59 0.96 -20.95
CA LEU A 28 28.99 1.13 -21.37
C LEU A 28 29.50 0.07 -22.37
N HIS A 29 28.81 -1.06 -22.52
CA HIS A 29 29.10 -2.01 -23.60
C HIS A 29 28.40 -1.66 -24.93
N PHE A 30 27.38 -0.80 -24.91
CA PHE A 30 26.75 -0.33 -26.15
C PHE A 30 27.60 0.70 -26.91
N LEU A 31 28.51 1.43 -26.24
CA LEU A 31 29.34 2.44 -26.89
C LEU A 31 30.63 1.86 -27.54
N SER A 32 31.13 0.70 -27.09
CA SER A 32 32.32 0.10 -27.71
C SER A 32 31.99 -0.71 -28.97
N VAL A 33 30.80 -1.29 -29.07
CA VAL A 33 30.38 -2.11 -30.23
C VAL A 33 30.00 -1.26 -31.45
N VAL A 34 29.68 0.02 -31.26
CA VAL A 34 29.33 0.94 -32.37
C VAL A 34 30.58 1.51 -33.08
N SER A 35 31.77 1.43 -32.46
CA SER A 35 32.99 2.06 -33.01
C SER A 35 33.78 1.22 -34.02
N SER A 36 33.43 -0.06 -34.21
CA SER A 36 34.16 -0.97 -35.10
C SER A 36 33.27 -1.73 -36.10
N ALA A 37 32.09 -1.19 -36.42
CA ALA A 37 31.27 -1.72 -37.49
C ALA A 37 31.83 -1.26 -38.85
N PRO A 38 32.01 -2.17 -39.83
CA PRO A 38 32.28 -1.74 -41.20
C PRO A 38 31.11 -0.88 -41.67
N THR A 39 31.36 0.08 -42.55
CA THR A 39 30.33 0.88 -43.21
C THR A 39 29.35 -0.03 -43.96
N CYS A 40 28.32 -0.50 -43.26
CA CYS A 40 27.20 -1.21 -43.85
C CYS A 40 26.34 -0.18 -44.58
N THR A 41 26.42 -0.18 -45.90
CA THR A 41 25.44 0.43 -46.79
C THR A 41 24.03 -0.05 -46.40
N LEU A 42 23.09 0.89 -46.31
CA LEU A 42 21.67 0.71 -45.93
C LEU A 42 20.86 -0.07 -46.99
N SER A 43 21.39 -1.17 -47.49
CA SER A 43 20.69 -2.06 -48.42
C SER A 43 20.86 -3.49 -47.92
N THR A 44 19.76 -4.07 -47.45
CA THR A 44 19.62 -5.47 -46.97
C THR A 44 19.92 -5.73 -45.49
N MET A 45 19.43 -4.89 -44.58
CA MET A 45 18.99 -5.46 -43.30
C MET A 45 17.81 -6.41 -43.61
N ASN A 46 18.06 -7.71 -43.53
CA ASN A 46 17.05 -8.73 -43.80
C ASN A 46 15.82 -8.44 -42.94
N SER A 47 14.65 -8.29 -43.58
CA SER A 47 13.35 -8.00 -42.95
C SER A 47 13.10 -8.81 -41.68
N MET A 48 13.61 -10.05 -41.66
CA MET A 48 13.54 -10.99 -40.55
C MET A 48 14.24 -10.53 -39.25
N TRP A 49 15.37 -9.80 -39.33
CA TRP A 49 16.07 -9.29 -38.15
C TRP A 49 15.42 -8.03 -37.59
N ILE A 50 14.83 -7.21 -38.47
CA ILE A 50 14.03 -6.05 -38.06
C ILE A 50 12.76 -6.54 -37.37
N THR A 51 12.04 -7.49 -37.96
CA THR A 51 10.83 -8.06 -37.35
C THR A 51 11.15 -8.78 -36.04
N LEU A 52 12.25 -9.51 -35.94
CA LEU A 52 12.67 -10.15 -34.69
C LEU A 52 13.05 -9.13 -33.61
N SER A 53 13.77 -8.06 -33.96
CA SER A 53 14.12 -6.99 -33.01
C SER A 53 12.88 -6.24 -32.52
N VAL A 54 11.92 -5.98 -33.42
CA VAL A 54 10.63 -5.38 -33.08
C VAL A 54 9.80 -6.34 -32.20
N LEU A 55 9.76 -7.64 -32.50
CA LEU A 55 9.07 -8.63 -31.66
C LEU A 55 9.69 -8.76 -30.27
N VAL A 56 11.02 -8.69 -30.16
CA VAL A 56 11.73 -8.72 -28.88
C VAL A 56 11.44 -7.45 -28.07
N MET A 57 11.44 -6.27 -28.69
CA MET A 57 11.07 -5.00 -28.02
C MET A 57 9.59 -5.00 -27.60
N VAL A 58 8.67 -5.42 -28.47
CA VAL A 58 7.23 -5.52 -28.16
C VAL A 58 6.96 -6.61 -27.11
N GLY A 59 7.78 -7.66 -27.05
CA GLY A 59 7.69 -8.74 -26.07
C GLY A 59 8.32 -8.45 -24.70
N LEU A 60 9.24 -7.47 -24.60
CA LEU A 60 9.87 -7.06 -23.34
C LEU A 60 9.06 -6.02 -22.55
N VAL A 61 8.24 -5.22 -23.23
CA VAL A 61 7.41 -4.15 -22.63
C VAL A 61 6.30 -4.63 -21.68
N PRO A 62 5.67 -5.83 -21.80
CA PRO A 62 4.55 -6.20 -20.93
C PRO A 62 4.94 -6.64 -19.50
N SER A 63 6.21 -6.60 -19.11
CA SER A 63 6.66 -7.17 -17.82
C SER A 63 6.73 -6.17 -16.65
N LEU A 64 6.32 -4.92 -16.85
CA LEU A 64 6.06 -3.99 -15.74
C LEU A 64 4.65 -4.22 -15.18
N THR A 65 4.44 -5.36 -14.53
CA THR A 65 3.22 -5.59 -13.75
C THR A 65 3.22 -4.64 -12.55
N MET A 66 2.67 -3.44 -12.73
CA MET A 66 2.47 -2.50 -11.63
C MET A 66 1.34 -3.04 -10.76
N ALA A 67 1.69 -3.63 -9.61
CA ALA A 67 0.71 -4.11 -8.63
C ALA A 67 0.24 -2.99 -7.67
N ALA A 68 0.59 -1.73 -7.96
CA ALA A 68 0.27 -0.54 -7.16
C ALA A 68 -0.37 0.52 -8.07
N ASP A 69 -0.83 1.62 -7.48
CA ASP A 69 -1.29 2.79 -8.23
C ASP A 69 -0.22 3.25 -9.23
N GLU A 70 -0.67 3.68 -10.41
CA GLU A 70 0.20 4.17 -11.47
C GLU A 70 0.87 5.50 -11.09
N ASP A 71 2.12 5.69 -11.55
CA ASP A 71 2.80 6.97 -11.40
C ASP A 71 2.06 8.08 -12.19
N PRO A 72 1.96 9.30 -11.64
CA PRO A 72 1.30 10.40 -12.32
C PRO A 72 2.08 10.81 -13.57
N LEU A 73 1.35 11.08 -14.66
CA LEU A 73 1.93 11.52 -15.94
C LEU A 73 1.99 13.05 -16.09
N GLN A 74 1.48 13.78 -15.11
CA GLN A 74 1.44 15.24 -15.04
C GLN A 74 1.36 15.71 -13.59
N ASP A 75 1.60 17.00 -13.35
CA ASP A 75 1.64 17.58 -12.00
C ASP A 75 0.36 17.34 -11.17
N PHE A 76 -0.81 17.36 -11.80
CA PHE A 76 -2.08 17.08 -11.14
C PHE A 76 -3.16 16.57 -12.10
N CYS A 77 -4.07 15.76 -11.56
CA CYS A 77 -5.28 15.29 -12.24
C CYS A 77 -6.40 15.18 -11.21
N VAL A 78 -6.99 16.30 -10.79
CA VAL A 78 -8.09 16.28 -9.79
C VAL A 78 -9.26 15.47 -10.36
N ALA A 79 -9.75 14.49 -9.60
CA ALA A 79 -10.81 13.59 -10.06
C ALA A 79 -12.11 14.35 -10.40
N ASP A 80 -12.66 14.04 -11.56
CA ASP A 80 -14.01 14.41 -11.99
C ASP A 80 -14.98 13.29 -11.62
N THR A 81 -15.65 13.45 -10.49
CA THR A 81 -16.67 12.50 -10.01
C THR A 81 -18.01 12.65 -10.72
N ALA A 82 -18.19 13.64 -11.60
CA ALA A 82 -19.40 13.82 -12.39
C ALA A 82 -19.31 13.15 -13.77
N SER A 83 -18.12 12.75 -14.19
CA SER A 83 -17.93 12.04 -15.46
C SER A 83 -18.61 10.68 -15.45
N SER A 84 -19.29 10.35 -16.55
CA SER A 84 -19.86 9.02 -16.81
C SER A 84 -18.84 8.05 -17.42
N THR A 85 -17.61 8.51 -17.69
CA THR A 85 -16.57 7.70 -18.32
C THR A 85 -15.87 6.83 -17.29
N THR A 86 -15.89 5.52 -17.50
CA THR A 86 -15.17 4.56 -16.65
C THR A 86 -13.77 4.31 -17.20
N ILE A 87 -12.76 4.53 -16.36
CA ILE A 87 -11.35 4.20 -16.61
C ILE A 87 -10.75 3.50 -15.38
N ASN A 88 -9.50 3.03 -15.46
CA ASN A 88 -8.77 2.70 -14.23
C ASN A 88 -8.44 4.00 -13.48
N GLY A 89 -8.88 4.13 -12.23
CA GLY A 89 -8.87 5.40 -11.50
C GLY A 89 -10.11 6.26 -11.80
N LEU A 90 -9.91 7.57 -11.94
CA LEU A 90 -10.98 8.54 -12.20
C LEU A 90 -10.55 9.54 -13.28
N PRO A 91 -11.44 9.92 -14.23
CA PRO A 91 -11.15 10.99 -15.18
C PRO A 91 -10.74 12.28 -14.47
N CYS A 92 -9.90 13.10 -15.10
CA CYS A 92 -9.50 14.39 -14.56
C CYS A 92 -10.52 15.46 -14.94
N LYS A 93 -10.79 16.41 -14.03
CA LYS A 93 -11.45 17.66 -14.41
C LYS A 93 -10.54 18.54 -15.27
N PRO A 94 -11.07 19.47 -16.08
CA PRO A 94 -10.23 20.37 -16.88
C PRO A 94 -9.27 21.18 -16.01
N ALA A 95 -8.00 21.27 -16.41
CA ALA A 95 -6.98 21.98 -15.63
C ALA A 95 -7.33 23.45 -15.33
N ALA A 96 -8.03 24.12 -16.26
CA ALA A 96 -8.49 25.50 -16.08
C ALA A 96 -9.56 25.67 -14.97
N GLN A 97 -10.17 24.57 -14.51
CA GLN A 97 -11.17 24.57 -13.42
C GLN A 97 -10.58 24.08 -12.09
N VAL A 98 -9.27 23.79 -12.05
CA VAL A 98 -8.56 23.42 -10.83
C VAL A 98 -8.27 24.66 -9.99
N VAL A 99 -8.55 24.57 -8.70
CA VAL A 99 -8.40 25.63 -7.71
C VAL A 99 -7.73 25.08 -6.46
N VAL A 100 -7.18 25.96 -5.62
CA VAL A 100 -6.51 25.57 -4.37
C VAL A 100 -7.39 24.73 -3.43
N GLY A 101 -8.71 24.92 -3.50
CA GLY A 101 -9.67 24.15 -2.72
C GLY A 101 -9.64 22.65 -3.01
N ASP A 102 -9.24 22.24 -4.22
CA ASP A 102 -9.16 20.82 -4.58
C ASP A 102 -8.03 20.07 -3.87
N PHE A 103 -7.02 20.80 -3.38
CA PHE A 103 -5.85 20.26 -2.71
C PHE A 103 -5.90 20.44 -1.18
N LYS A 104 -7.01 20.95 -0.65
CA LYS A 104 -7.22 21.16 0.78
C LYS A 104 -8.41 20.34 1.26
N SER A 105 -8.17 19.49 2.25
CA SER A 105 -9.23 18.77 2.95
C SER A 105 -9.22 19.08 4.44
N VAL A 106 -10.41 19.09 5.04
CA VAL A 106 -10.62 19.19 6.49
C VAL A 106 -11.26 17.93 7.06
N LEU A 107 -11.41 16.86 6.26
CA LEU A 107 -12.10 15.62 6.64
C LEU A 107 -11.53 15.02 7.93
N LEU A 108 -10.21 15.04 8.09
CA LEU A 108 -9.53 14.40 9.22
C LEU A 108 -9.30 15.34 10.42
N LYS A 109 -9.84 16.57 10.36
CA LYS A 109 -9.58 17.62 11.34
C LYS A 109 -10.10 17.27 12.74
N ASN A 110 -11.30 16.69 12.81
CA ASN A 110 -12.01 16.47 14.06
C ASN A 110 -12.17 14.96 14.34
N PRO A 111 -12.26 14.56 15.62
CA PRO A 111 -12.63 13.20 16.00
C PRO A 111 -14.01 12.80 15.47
N GLY A 112 -14.14 11.54 15.05
CA GLY A 112 -15.44 10.92 14.78
C GLY A 112 -16.14 10.39 16.04
N THR A 113 -17.43 10.06 15.92
CA THR A 113 -18.22 9.52 17.04
C THR A 113 -18.01 8.02 17.21
N THR A 114 -17.71 7.59 18.42
CA THR A 114 -17.44 6.17 18.73
C THR A 114 -18.63 5.50 19.44
N TYR A 115 -19.85 6.02 19.26
CA TYR A 115 -21.07 5.46 19.82
C TYR A 115 -21.65 4.38 18.90
N ASN A 116 -20.91 3.29 18.75
CA ASN A 116 -21.31 2.13 17.97
C ASN A 116 -20.81 0.84 18.61
N TYR A 117 -21.26 -0.31 18.13
CA TYR A 117 -20.95 -1.62 18.70
C TYR A 117 -19.45 -1.88 18.88
N ASN A 118 -18.63 -1.48 17.91
CA ASN A 118 -17.18 -1.66 17.95
C ASN A 118 -16.46 -0.52 18.69
N ALA A 119 -17.17 0.52 19.10
CA ALA A 119 -16.63 1.75 19.67
C ALA A 119 -15.45 2.34 18.88
N VAL A 120 -15.53 2.34 17.55
CA VAL A 120 -14.50 2.91 16.65
C VAL A 120 -15.14 3.73 15.55
N ASN A 121 -14.46 4.77 15.08
CA ASN A 121 -14.82 5.48 13.85
C ASN A 121 -13.58 5.66 12.98
N VAL A 122 -13.69 5.28 11.70
CA VAL A 122 -12.65 5.47 10.69
C VAL A 122 -13.13 6.54 9.71
N THR A 123 -12.52 7.72 9.75
CA THR A 123 -12.76 8.79 8.78
C THR A 123 -11.69 8.72 7.70
N ALA A 124 -12.09 8.46 6.46
CA ALA A 124 -11.17 8.37 5.33
C ALA A 124 -11.04 9.69 4.57
N ALA A 125 -9.83 9.98 4.08
CA ALA A 125 -9.52 10.94 3.04
C ALA A 125 -8.87 10.17 1.88
N ASN A 126 -9.70 9.70 0.95
CA ASN A 126 -9.31 8.95 -0.24
C ASN A 126 -9.85 9.66 -1.48
N VAL A 127 -9.59 9.11 -2.68
CA VAL A 127 -9.94 9.81 -3.93
C VAL A 127 -11.44 10.14 -4.07
N PHE A 128 -12.33 9.41 -3.39
CA PHE A 128 -13.78 9.59 -3.49
C PHE A 128 -14.31 10.79 -2.69
N ASN A 129 -13.58 11.23 -1.66
CA ASN A 129 -13.98 12.36 -0.82
C ASN A 129 -12.90 13.46 -0.72
N PHE A 130 -11.72 13.21 -1.28
CA PHE A 130 -10.66 14.19 -1.49
C PHE A 130 -10.07 14.00 -2.89
N GLN A 131 -10.74 14.59 -3.88
CA GLN A 131 -10.50 14.39 -5.32
C GLN A 131 -9.09 14.82 -5.78
N GLY A 132 -8.43 15.70 -5.03
CA GLY A 132 -7.05 16.10 -5.29
C GLY A 132 -6.02 14.99 -5.10
N LEU A 133 -6.39 13.83 -4.54
CA LEU A 133 -5.51 12.66 -4.38
C LEU A 133 -5.36 11.81 -5.64
N ASN A 134 -6.19 12.05 -6.65
CA ASN A 134 -6.20 11.21 -7.85
C ASN A 134 -4.84 11.26 -8.56
N THR A 135 -4.35 10.10 -9.00
CA THR A 135 -3.04 9.81 -9.60
C THR A 135 -1.83 9.86 -8.66
N PHE A 136 -1.99 10.18 -7.37
CA PHE A 136 -0.85 10.35 -6.46
C PHE A 136 -0.50 9.12 -5.62
N GLY A 137 -1.25 8.03 -5.75
CA GLY A 137 -0.88 6.77 -5.09
C GLY A 137 -0.96 6.80 -3.56
N ILE A 138 -1.69 7.75 -2.98
CA ILE A 138 -1.78 7.92 -1.52
C ILE A 138 -3.18 8.26 -1.05
N SER A 139 -3.48 7.86 0.18
CA SER A 139 -4.66 8.30 0.95
C SER A 139 -4.33 8.34 2.43
N ALA A 140 -5.25 8.87 3.24
CA ALA A 140 -5.09 8.94 4.68
C ALA A 140 -6.39 8.60 5.41
N VAL A 141 -6.26 8.18 6.65
CA VAL A 141 -7.38 7.94 7.56
C VAL A 141 -7.09 8.52 8.93
N ARG A 142 -8.13 8.97 9.61
CA ARG A 142 -8.14 9.19 11.06
C ARG A 142 -9.00 8.12 11.69
N ILE A 143 -8.49 7.49 12.75
CA ILE A 143 -9.21 6.46 13.48
C ILE A 143 -9.35 6.93 14.93
N ASP A 144 -10.58 7.03 15.41
CA ASP A 144 -10.90 7.37 16.79
C ASP A 144 -11.53 6.16 17.49
N PHE A 145 -11.07 5.86 18.70
CA PHE A 145 -11.48 4.70 19.49
C PHE A 145 -12.05 5.16 20.84
N GLY A 146 -13.25 4.67 21.16
CA GLY A 146 -13.78 4.69 22.52
C GLY A 146 -13.01 3.72 23.42
N VAL A 147 -13.30 3.73 24.72
CA VAL A 147 -12.69 2.79 25.69
C VAL A 147 -13.03 1.35 25.27
N GLY A 148 -12.01 0.49 25.13
CA GLY A 148 -12.18 -0.88 24.66
C GLY A 148 -12.55 -1.02 23.18
N GLY A 149 -12.55 0.07 22.41
CA GLY A 149 -12.93 0.06 21.00
C GLY A 149 -11.98 -0.74 20.13
N ILE A 150 -12.52 -1.38 19.10
CA ILE A 150 -11.80 -2.27 18.20
C ILE A 150 -12.01 -1.80 16.75
N ASN A 151 -10.91 -1.69 16.00
CA ASN A 151 -10.97 -1.76 14.55
C ASN A 151 -10.73 -3.24 14.19
N PRO A 152 -11.79 -3.99 13.83
CA PRO A 152 -11.74 -5.44 13.76
C PRO A 152 -10.79 -5.94 12.67
N PRO A 153 -10.45 -7.25 12.65
CA PRO A 153 -9.58 -7.81 11.63
C PRO A 153 -10.04 -7.48 10.20
N HIS A 154 -9.17 -6.81 9.45
CA HIS A 154 -9.43 -6.38 8.09
C HIS A 154 -8.16 -6.41 7.22
N VAL A 155 -8.33 -6.20 5.92
CA VAL A 155 -7.25 -6.07 4.94
C VAL A 155 -7.45 -4.86 4.03
N HIS A 156 -6.34 -4.30 3.56
CA HIS A 156 -6.28 -3.37 2.45
C HIS A 156 -5.69 -4.09 1.24
N PRO A 157 -6.49 -4.51 0.24
CA PRO A 157 -6.00 -5.31 -0.87
C PRO A 157 -5.02 -4.55 -1.77
N ARG A 158 -5.05 -3.21 -1.77
CA ARG A 158 -4.28 -2.37 -2.70
C ARG A 158 -3.26 -1.45 -2.04
N ALA A 159 -3.14 -1.43 -0.71
CA ALA A 159 -2.21 -0.52 -0.02
C ALA A 159 -1.53 -1.17 1.18
N THR A 160 -0.27 -0.78 1.39
CA THR A 160 0.38 -0.84 2.70
C THR A 160 -0.13 0.35 3.52
N GLU A 161 -0.31 0.15 4.83
CA GLU A 161 -0.68 1.20 5.77
C GLU A 161 0.49 1.46 6.75
N ILE A 162 0.73 2.73 7.06
CA ILE A 162 1.53 3.13 8.21
C ILE A 162 0.66 3.93 9.17
N LEU A 163 0.61 3.50 10.42
CA LEU A 163 -0.22 4.08 11.48
C LEU A 163 0.65 4.80 12.51
N TYR A 164 0.25 6.01 12.89
CA TYR A 164 0.83 6.86 13.92
C TYR A 164 -0.18 7.14 15.03
N VAL A 165 0.18 6.91 16.29
CA VAL A 165 -0.74 7.14 17.42
C VAL A 165 -0.74 8.61 17.83
N LEU A 166 -1.93 9.23 17.80
CA LEU A 166 -2.16 10.62 18.19
C LEU A 166 -2.37 10.76 19.70
N GLN A 167 -3.06 9.80 20.33
CA GLN A 167 -3.34 9.76 21.76
C GLN A 167 -3.75 8.35 22.22
N GLY A 168 -3.64 8.08 23.52
CA GLY A 168 -4.06 6.82 24.13
C GLY A 168 -3.06 5.68 23.90
N SER A 169 -3.55 4.44 24.06
CA SER A 169 -2.75 3.22 23.93
C SER A 169 -3.49 2.18 23.09
N LEU A 170 -2.87 1.71 22.02
CA LEU A 170 -3.46 0.76 21.08
C LEU A 170 -2.65 -0.54 21.07
N TYR A 171 -3.30 -1.67 21.36
CA TYR A 171 -2.77 -2.97 20.98
C TYR A 171 -3.04 -3.18 19.49
N VAL A 172 -1.98 -3.30 18.70
CA VAL A 172 -2.06 -3.44 17.24
C VAL A 172 -1.34 -4.70 16.80
N GLY A 173 -1.71 -5.24 15.64
CA GLY A 173 -0.91 -6.29 15.02
C GLY A 173 -1.39 -6.70 13.64
N PHE A 174 -0.51 -7.41 12.93
CA PHE A 174 -0.84 -8.13 11.69
C PHE A 174 -0.43 -9.59 11.77
N VAL A 175 -1.05 -10.40 10.91
CA VAL A 175 -0.72 -11.82 10.75
C VAL A 175 -0.07 -12.03 9.38
N SER A 176 1.14 -12.56 9.38
CA SER A 176 1.87 -12.95 8.16
C SER A 176 1.25 -14.15 7.46
N THR A 177 1.64 -14.41 6.22
CA THR A 177 1.17 -15.57 5.44
C THR A 177 1.65 -16.91 6.00
N SER A 178 2.65 -16.92 6.88
CA SER A 178 3.04 -18.09 7.68
C SER A 178 2.22 -18.25 8.97
N ASN A 179 1.17 -17.45 9.16
CA ASN A 179 0.33 -17.38 10.36
C ASN A 179 1.09 -16.94 11.62
N THR A 180 2.18 -16.19 11.47
CA THR A 180 2.88 -15.58 12.60
C THR A 180 2.27 -14.21 12.92
N LEU A 181 1.87 -14.02 14.18
CA LEU A 181 1.38 -12.75 14.70
C LEU A 181 2.55 -11.83 15.04
N PHE A 182 2.52 -10.61 14.50
CA PHE A 182 3.39 -9.50 14.88
C PHE A 182 2.52 -8.44 15.53
N ALA A 183 2.62 -8.28 16.85
CA ALA A 183 1.77 -7.38 17.61
C ALA A 183 2.52 -6.72 18.76
N THR A 184 2.10 -5.51 19.11
CA THR A 184 2.64 -4.73 20.22
C THR A 184 1.61 -3.73 20.74
N ILE A 185 1.88 -3.12 21.90
CA ILE A 185 1.16 -1.94 22.35
C ILE A 185 1.92 -0.71 21.85
N LEU A 186 1.20 0.18 21.17
CA LEU A 186 1.65 1.51 20.79
C LEU A 186 1.09 2.55 21.75
N VAL A 187 1.87 3.57 22.05
CA VAL A 187 1.43 4.79 22.74
C VAL A 187 1.60 6.00 21.83
N LYS A 188 1.11 7.17 22.27
CA LYS A 188 1.25 8.43 21.53
C LYS A 188 2.69 8.64 21.04
N GLY A 189 2.84 8.88 19.74
CA GLY A 189 4.13 9.11 19.09
C GLY A 189 4.71 7.88 18.38
N ASP A 190 4.19 6.68 18.66
CA ASP A 190 4.69 5.46 18.02
C ASP A 190 4.11 5.26 16.61
N LEU A 191 4.88 4.56 15.79
CA LEU A 191 4.52 4.13 14.43
C LEU A 191 4.44 2.61 14.33
N PHE A 192 3.56 2.11 13.46
CA PHE A 192 3.51 0.69 13.09
C PHE A 192 3.10 0.53 11.63
N VAL A 193 3.67 -0.45 10.94
CA VAL A 193 3.42 -0.71 9.51
C VAL A 193 2.62 -1.99 9.33
N PHE A 194 1.57 -1.93 8.51
CA PHE A 194 0.77 -3.08 8.10
C PHE A 194 1.03 -3.36 6.62
N PRO A 195 1.70 -4.48 6.27
CA PRO A 195 1.98 -4.82 4.88
C PRO A 195 0.70 -5.03 4.06
N ARG A 196 0.73 -4.60 2.80
CA ARG A 196 -0.38 -4.75 1.85
C ARG A 196 -1.01 -6.15 1.89
N GLY A 197 -2.33 -6.19 2.00
CA GLY A 197 -3.13 -7.41 1.92
C GLY A 197 -3.06 -8.33 3.14
N LEU A 198 -2.29 -8.01 4.18
CA LEU A 198 -2.24 -8.82 5.40
C LEU A 198 -3.34 -8.44 6.39
N VAL A 199 -3.91 -9.46 7.03
CA VAL A 199 -4.93 -9.28 8.07
C VAL A 199 -4.30 -8.55 9.25
N HIS A 200 -4.92 -7.44 9.65
CA HIS A 200 -4.46 -6.65 10.79
C HIS A 200 -5.64 -6.04 11.54
N PHE A 201 -5.37 -5.55 12.76
CA PHE A 201 -6.38 -5.05 13.69
C PHE A 201 -5.78 -4.02 14.65
N GLN A 202 -6.65 -3.27 15.32
CA GLN A 202 -6.29 -2.42 16.46
C GLN A 202 -7.34 -2.54 17.57
N LEU A 203 -6.89 -2.50 18.81
CA LEU A 203 -7.72 -2.51 20.02
C LEU A 203 -7.25 -1.40 20.97
N ASN A 204 -8.16 -0.56 21.43
CA ASN A 204 -7.88 0.38 22.50
C ASN A 204 -7.80 -0.35 23.84
N VAL A 205 -6.59 -0.48 24.38
CA VAL A 205 -6.30 -1.10 25.67
C VAL A 205 -6.09 -0.07 26.79
N GLY A 206 -6.18 1.22 26.45
CA GLY A 206 -6.10 2.31 27.41
C GLY A 206 -7.38 2.47 28.24
N THR A 207 -7.28 3.21 29.34
CA THR A 207 -8.43 3.55 30.20
C THR A 207 -9.30 4.68 29.66
N GLY A 208 -8.81 5.42 28.67
CA GLY A 208 -9.50 6.53 28.01
C GLY A 208 -9.68 6.28 26.51
N ILE A 209 -10.09 7.33 25.80
CA ILE A 209 -10.15 7.30 24.34
C ILE A 209 -8.75 7.21 23.73
N ALA A 210 -8.65 6.63 22.53
CA ALA A 210 -7.44 6.60 21.73
C ALA A 210 -7.71 7.15 20.33
N ALA A 211 -6.69 7.65 19.66
CA ALA A 211 -6.80 8.06 18.26
C ALA A 211 -5.49 7.82 17.51
N ALA A 212 -5.61 7.55 16.22
CA ALA A 212 -4.48 7.35 15.32
C ALA A 212 -4.73 8.05 13.98
N PHE A 213 -3.63 8.37 13.29
CA PHE A 213 -3.61 8.78 11.90
C PHE A 213 -2.88 7.70 11.11
N ALA A 214 -3.39 7.32 9.95
CA ALA A 214 -2.69 6.40 9.08
C ALA A 214 -2.61 6.93 7.64
N ALA A 215 -1.50 6.64 6.97
CA ALA A 215 -1.32 6.90 5.55
C ALA A 215 -1.27 5.56 4.81
N LEU A 216 -1.88 5.51 3.62
CA LEU A 216 -1.97 4.30 2.81
C LEU A 216 -1.37 4.56 1.43
N SER A 217 -0.63 3.59 0.92
CA SER A 217 0.07 3.65 -0.38
C SER A 217 -0.85 3.37 -1.58
N SER A 218 -2.06 3.95 -1.58
CA SER A 218 -2.98 3.97 -2.72
C SER A 218 -4.02 5.08 -2.51
N GLN A 219 -4.46 5.72 -3.59
CA GLN A 219 -5.60 6.64 -3.60
C GLN A 219 -6.92 5.94 -3.27
N ASN A 220 -6.98 4.62 -3.48
CA ASN A 220 -8.11 3.75 -3.19
C ASN A 220 -7.62 2.41 -2.60
N PRO A 221 -7.27 2.38 -1.30
CA PRO A 221 -6.69 1.19 -0.67
C PRO A 221 -7.67 -0.01 -0.64
N GLY A 222 -8.97 0.27 -0.61
CA GLY A 222 -10.03 -0.70 -0.33
C GLY A 222 -9.98 -1.19 1.12
N VAL A 223 -11.11 -1.70 1.62
CA VAL A 223 -11.18 -2.34 2.94
C VAL A 223 -12.03 -3.59 2.80
N GLN A 224 -11.53 -4.72 3.30
CA GLN A 224 -12.34 -5.91 3.48
C GLN A 224 -12.28 -6.34 4.94
N GLN A 225 -13.41 -6.23 5.62
CA GLN A 225 -13.60 -6.70 6.99
C GLN A 225 -13.76 -8.22 6.97
N ILE A 226 -12.93 -8.95 7.73
CA ILE A 226 -12.84 -10.41 7.59
C ILE A 226 -14.13 -11.11 8.03
N ALA A 227 -14.67 -10.76 9.21
CA ALA A 227 -15.85 -11.44 9.74
C ALA A 227 -17.11 -11.17 8.89
N PRO A 228 -17.46 -9.93 8.50
CA PRO A 228 -18.55 -9.67 7.56
C PRO A 228 -18.36 -10.32 6.19
N ALA A 229 -17.14 -10.36 5.66
CA ALA A 229 -16.90 -11.03 4.37
C ALA A 229 -17.18 -12.54 4.45
N LEU A 230 -16.88 -13.18 5.58
CA LEU A 230 -17.05 -14.62 5.77
C LEU A 230 -18.44 -15.02 6.24
N PHE A 231 -19.10 -14.21 7.07
CA PHE A 231 -20.35 -14.57 7.75
C PHE A 231 -21.52 -13.60 7.47
N GLY A 232 -21.28 -12.49 6.78
CA GLY A 232 -22.33 -11.54 6.36
C GLY A 232 -22.64 -11.62 4.87
N THR A 233 -22.27 -12.72 4.21
CA THR A 233 -22.44 -12.94 2.76
C THR A 233 -23.03 -14.33 2.51
N ASP A 234 -23.43 -14.58 1.26
CA ASP A 234 -24.05 -15.84 0.82
C ASP A 234 -23.02 -16.98 0.57
N ILE A 235 -21.91 -17.01 1.32
CA ILE A 235 -20.99 -18.15 1.28
C ILE A 235 -21.74 -19.40 1.75
N ASP A 236 -21.71 -20.45 0.94
CA ASP A 236 -22.34 -21.73 1.25
C ASP A 236 -21.90 -22.24 2.64
N ASP A 237 -22.88 -22.49 3.51
CA ASP A 237 -22.62 -22.92 4.90
C ASP A 237 -21.73 -24.15 4.98
N ARG A 238 -21.71 -25.03 3.97
CA ARG A 238 -20.83 -26.21 3.96
C ARG A 238 -19.36 -25.81 3.87
N VAL A 239 -19.04 -24.71 3.18
CA VAL A 239 -17.69 -24.14 3.15
C VAL A 239 -17.30 -23.68 4.55
N LEU A 240 -18.17 -22.91 5.21
CA LEU A 240 -17.92 -22.38 6.56
C LEU A 240 -17.83 -23.50 7.60
N GLN A 241 -18.76 -24.46 7.59
CA GLN A 241 -18.74 -25.64 8.46
C GLN A 241 -17.42 -26.41 8.32
N LYS A 242 -17.00 -26.70 7.09
CA LYS A 242 -15.77 -27.46 6.83
C LYS A 242 -14.51 -26.68 7.21
N ARG A 243 -14.47 -25.37 6.91
CA ARG A 243 -13.30 -24.52 7.14
C ARG A 243 -13.10 -24.18 8.61
N PHE A 244 -14.19 -23.89 9.33
CA PHE A 244 -14.16 -23.53 10.75
C PHE A 244 -14.32 -24.74 11.68
N ARG A 245 -14.63 -25.93 11.14
CA ARG A 245 -14.84 -27.18 11.89
C ARG A 245 -15.99 -27.05 12.91
N ILE A 246 -17.05 -26.39 12.49
CA ILE A 246 -18.27 -26.14 13.28
C ILE A 246 -19.49 -26.72 12.56
N ASN A 247 -20.58 -26.92 13.30
CA ASN A 247 -21.83 -27.41 12.72
C ASN A 247 -22.67 -26.25 12.14
N ALA A 248 -23.69 -26.60 11.36
CA ALA A 248 -24.60 -25.64 10.74
C ALA A 248 -25.27 -24.70 11.76
N ARG A 249 -25.67 -25.19 12.95
CA ARG A 249 -26.28 -24.34 13.98
C ARG A 249 -25.33 -23.22 14.42
N THR A 250 -24.06 -23.53 14.61
CA THR A 250 -23.05 -22.55 14.97
C THR A 250 -22.81 -21.56 13.84
N VAL A 251 -22.74 -22.01 12.57
CA VAL A 251 -22.64 -21.10 11.41
C VAL A 251 -23.80 -20.10 11.40
N ASN A 252 -25.04 -20.59 11.48
CA ASN A 252 -26.24 -19.75 11.45
C ASN A 252 -26.26 -18.75 12.62
N THR A 253 -25.77 -19.16 13.79
CA THR A 253 -25.68 -18.29 14.97
C THR A 253 -24.68 -17.16 14.75
N ILE A 254 -23.54 -17.44 14.13
CA ILE A 254 -22.54 -16.41 13.81
C ILE A 254 -23.07 -15.49 12.71
N GLN A 255 -23.63 -16.03 11.62
CA GLN A 255 -24.20 -15.24 10.52
C GLN A 255 -25.31 -14.30 11.01
N ALA A 256 -26.14 -14.73 11.96
CA ALA A 256 -27.19 -13.89 12.55
C ALA A 256 -26.64 -12.61 13.22
N ALA A 257 -25.38 -12.59 13.66
CA ALA A 257 -24.73 -11.39 14.21
C ALA A 257 -24.29 -10.38 13.13
N PHE A 258 -24.31 -10.77 11.85
CA PHE A 258 -23.92 -9.96 10.70
C PHE A 258 -25.07 -9.75 9.70
N ALA A 259 -26.27 -10.22 10.01
CA ALA A 259 -27.45 -9.98 9.20
C ALA A 259 -27.79 -8.46 9.17
N PRO A 260 -28.31 -7.94 8.04
CA PRO A 260 -28.69 -6.53 7.90
C PRO A 260 -29.67 -6.03 8.95
#